data_AF-A0A852TRV7-F1
#
_entry.id   AF-A0A852TRV7-F1
#
_cell.length_a   1.000
_cell.length_b   1.000
_cell.length_c   1.000
_cell.angle_alpha   90.00
_cell.angle_beta   90.00
_cell.angle_gamma   90.00
#
_symmetry.space_group_name_H-M   'P 1'
#
loop_
_entity.id
_entity.type
_entity.pdbx_description
1 polymer ?
#
loop_
_entity_poly.entity_id
_entity_poly.type
_entity_poly.pdbx_seq_one_letter_code
_entity_poly.pdbx_strand_id
1 'polypeptide(L)'
;MGEEASAGELRTCTAATVAGDGTWRVGSGAVVAADLLMGEYRDARLEPHGWDRPGFGGAAWPTPATPSKVLGEGLDVAGEPVGSAVDDVDAGGLPGGVAAFLAG
;
A
#
# COMPACT_ATOMS: atom_id res chain seq x y z
N MET A 1 52.59 18.61 -10.38
CA MET A 1 52.95 17.64 -9.34
C MET A 1 52.12 18.03 -8.12
N GLY A 2 51.04 17.38 -7.73
CA GLY A 2 50.28 16.25 -8.27
C GLY A 2 48.79 16.47 -7.95
N GLU A 3 47.92 15.88 -8.77
CA GLU A 3 46.48 15.85 -8.57
C GLU A 3 46.17 14.70 -7.59
N GLU A 4 45.95 15.01 -6.31
CA GLU A 4 45.49 14.03 -5.34
C GLU A 4 43.96 13.89 -5.48
N ALA A 5 43.53 13.05 -6.42
CA ALA A 5 42.15 12.59 -6.47
C ALA A 5 41.89 11.75 -5.22
N SER A 6 41.14 12.32 -4.26
CA SER A 6 40.66 11.62 -3.08
C SER A 6 39.74 10.46 -3.52
N ALA A 7 40.26 9.23 -3.41
CA ALA A 7 39.52 8.02 -3.73
C ALA A 7 38.44 7.77 -2.67
N GLY A 8 37.24 8.30 -2.90
CA GLY A 8 36.05 7.93 -2.15
C GLY A 8 35.68 6.47 -2.41
N GLU A 9 35.48 5.71 -1.33
CA GLU A 9 34.97 4.33 -1.30
C GLU A 9 33.82 4.14 -2.31
N LEU A 10 34.02 3.26 -3.29
CA LEU A 10 32.97 2.91 -4.25
C LEU A 10 31.94 2.01 -3.57
N ARG A 11 30.70 2.50 -3.43
CA ARG A 11 29.57 1.65 -3.04
C ARG A 11 29.20 0.73 -4.19
N THR A 12 29.18 -0.58 -3.95
CA THR A 12 28.52 -1.51 -4.85
C THR A 12 27.02 -1.36 -4.65
N CYS A 13 26.34 -0.74 -5.62
CA CYS A 13 24.88 -0.77 -5.63
C CYS A 13 24.43 -2.08 -6.28
N THR A 14 23.45 -2.73 -5.66
CA THR A 14 22.71 -3.83 -6.28
C THR A 14 21.27 -3.36 -6.39
N ALA A 15 20.68 -3.49 -7.57
CA ALA A 15 19.27 -3.18 -7.78
C ALA A 15 18.45 -4.48 -7.72
N ALA A 16 17.25 -4.39 -7.15
CA ALA A 16 16.26 -5.46 -7.15
C ALA A 16 14.91 -4.91 -7.62
N THR A 17 14.15 -5.70 -8.36
CA THR A 17 12.81 -5.36 -8.86
C THR A 17 11.78 -6.22 -8.14
N VAL A 18 10.72 -5.59 -7.62
CA VAL A 18 9.54 -6.27 -7.10
C VAL A 18 8.40 -6.00 -8.07
N ALA A 19 8.02 -7.00 -8.85
CA ALA A 19 6.98 -6.88 -9.87
C ALA A 19 5.65 -7.48 -9.38
N GLY A 20 4.53 -7.05 -9.96
CA GLY A 20 3.25 -7.75 -9.82
C GLY A 20 3.34 -9.11 -10.50
N ASP A 21 3.36 -10.19 -9.72
CA ASP A 21 3.50 -11.56 -10.20
C ASP A 21 2.64 -12.56 -9.42
N GLY A 22 2.80 -13.86 -9.72
CA GLY A 22 2.03 -14.93 -9.06
C GLY A 22 2.41 -15.20 -7.61
N THR A 23 3.45 -14.55 -7.07
CA THR A 23 3.86 -14.73 -5.66
C THR A 23 3.04 -13.89 -4.69
N TRP A 24 2.34 -12.87 -5.22
CA TRP A 24 1.43 -12.04 -4.45
C TRP A 24 0.25 -12.84 -3.88
N ARG A 25 -0.40 -12.25 -2.88
CA ARG A 25 -1.57 -12.82 -2.21
C ARG A 25 -2.70 -11.82 -2.23
N VAL A 26 -3.92 -12.28 -2.51
CA VAL A 26 -5.10 -11.43 -2.68
C VAL A 26 -6.24 -11.88 -1.78
N GLY A 27 -6.92 -10.94 -1.13
CA GLY A 27 -8.02 -11.21 -0.21
C GLY A 27 -9.03 -10.07 -0.22
N SER A 28 -10.25 -10.36 0.24
CA SER A 28 -11.28 -9.34 0.47
C SER A 28 -11.00 -8.56 1.76
N GLY A 29 -11.53 -7.35 1.84
CA GLY A 29 -11.40 -6.47 3.00
C GLY A 29 -12.69 -5.69 3.28
N ALA A 30 -12.56 -4.54 3.94
CA ALA A 30 -13.72 -3.75 4.37
C ALA A 30 -14.54 -3.16 3.21
N VAL A 31 -13.94 -2.95 2.03
CA VAL A 31 -14.67 -2.49 0.84
C VAL A 31 -15.41 -3.66 0.21
N VAL A 32 -16.74 -3.65 0.30
CA VAL A 32 -17.60 -4.71 -0.21
C VAL A 32 -18.05 -4.42 -1.65
N ALA A 33 -18.25 -3.15 -1.98
CA ALA A 33 -18.51 -2.68 -3.33
C ALA A 33 -18.00 -1.25 -3.51
N ALA A 34 -17.48 -0.93 -4.69
CA ALA A 34 -17.07 0.41 -5.08
C ALA A 34 -17.37 0.63 -6.57
N ASP A 35 -18.01 1.74 -6.89
CA ASP A 35 -18.37 2.15 -8.24
C ASP A 35 -18.29 3.67 -8.36
N LEU A 36 -17.96 4.17 -9.55
CA LEU A 36 -17.79 5.61 -9.78
C LEU A 36 -19.09 6.41 -9.62
N LEU A 37 -20.24 5.81 -9.93
CA LEU A 37 -21.53 6.48 -9.92
C LEU A 37 -22.38 6.08 -8.70
N MET A 38 -22.29 4.83 -8.29
CA MET A 38 -23.08 4.30 -7.17
C MET A 38 -22.40 4.47 -5.80
N GLY A 39 -21.14 4.90 -5.79
CA GLY A 39 -20.35 5.13 -4.57
C GLY A 39 -19.75 3.85 -4.00
N GLU A 40 -19.46 3.86 -2.70
CA GLU A 40 -18.81 2.76 -1.98
C GLU A 40 -19.69 2.23 -0.85
N TYR A 41 -19.74 0.90 -0.70
CA TYR A 41 -20.28 0.22 0.47
C TYR A 41 -19.15 -0.47 1.24
N ARG A 42 -18.99 -0.07 2.51
CA ARG A 42 -17.92 -0.51 3.40
C ARG A 42 -18.47 -1.16 4.67
N ASP A 43 -17.97 -2.36 5.01
CA ASP A 43 -18.16 -3.00 6.32
C ASP A 43 -16.83 -3.07 7.07
N ALA A 44 -16.66 -2.20 8.06
CA ALA A 44 -15.43 -2.11 8.86
C ALA A 44 -15.07 -3.39 9.62
N ARG A 45 -16.03 -4.30 9.85
CA ARG A 45 -15.80 -5.58 10.55
C ARG A 45 -14.99 -6.56 9.70
N LEU A 46 -14.90 -6.33 8.39
CA LEU A 46 -14.16 -7.17 7.44
C LEU A 46 -12.72 -6.66 7.21
N GLU A 47 -12.28 -5.62 7.92
CA GLU A 47 -10.92 -5.07 7.77
C GLU A 47 -9.85 -6.08 8.24
N PRO A 48 -8.94 -6.55 7.37
CA PRO A 48 -7.87 -7.44 7.77
C PRO A 48 -6.76 -6.62 8.43
N HIS A 49 -6.89 -6.34 9.72
CA HIS A 49 -5.98 -5.44 10.43
C HIS A 49 -4.49 -5.84 10.27
N GLY A 50 -3.68 -4.87 9.82
CA GLY A 50 -2.24 -5.02 9.64
C GLY A 50 -1.81 -5.67 8.32
N TRP A 51 -2.73 -5.86 7.35
CA TRP A 51 -2.44 -6.46 6.05
C TRP A 51 -1.35 -5.74 5.23
N ASP A 52 -1.18 -4.44 5.49
CA ASP A 52 -0.22 -3.54 4.85
C ASP A 52 1.17 -3.54 5.52
N ARG A 53 1.37 -4.33 6.58
CA ARG A 53 2.63 -4.39 7.33
C ARG A 53 3.38 -5.71 7.10
N PRO A 54 4.73 -5.66 7.13
CA PRO A 54 5.54 -6.88 7.19
C PRO A 54 5.12 -7.76 8.37
N GLY A 55 5.14 -9.08 8.16
CA GLY A 55 4.75 -10.06 9.18
C GLY A 55 3.25 -10.37 9.23
N PHE A 56 2.42 -9.76 8.39
CA PHE A 56 1.03 -10.16 8.25
C PHE A 56 0.89 -11.62 7.78
N GLY A 57 -0.02 -12.36 8.41
CA GLY A 57 -0.28 -13.79 8.14
C GLY A 57 -1.06 -14.09 6.86
N GLY A 58 -0.80 -13.35 5.78
CA GLY A 58 -1.53 -13.45 4.49
C GLY A 58 -1.30 -14.76 3.71
N ALA A 59 -0.60 -15.75 4.27
CA ALA A 59 -0.29 -17.00 3.58
C ALA A 59 -1.53 -17.83 3.22
N ALA A 60 -2.61 -17.68 3.98
CA ALA A 60 -3.90 -18.34 3.70
C ALA A 60 -4.69 -17.68 2.57
N TRP A 61 -4.31 -16.46 2.14
CA TRP A 61 -4.95 -15.81 1.01
C TRP A 61 -4.55 -16.51 -0.30
N PRO A 62 -5.46 -16.61 -1.27
CA PRO A 62 -5.15 -17.18 -2.58
C PRO A 62 -4.10 -16.34 -3.33
N THR A 63 -3.41 -16.99 -4.25
CA THR A 63 -2.61 -16.30 -5.27
C THR A 63 -3.52 -15.60 -6.28
N PRO A 64 -3.08 -14.50 -6.93
CA PRO A 64 -3.88 -13.82 -7.94
C PRO A 64 -4.10 -14.72 -9.16
N ALA A 65 -5.24 -14.53 -9.82
CA ALA A 65 -5.44 -15.05 -11.17
C ALA A 65 -4.58 -14.26 -12.17
N THR A 66 -4.11 -14.93 -13.23
CA THR A 66 -3.45 -14.24 -14.33
C THR A 66 -4.47 -13.34 -15.06
N PRO A 67 -4.16 -12.06 -15.29
CA PRO A 67 -5.06 -11.18 -16.01
C PRO A 67 -5.25 -11.71 -17.45
N SER A 68 -6.50 -11.73 -17.90
CA SER A 68 -6.83 -12.14 -19.29
C SER A 68 -6.42 -11.10 -20.33
N LYS A 69 -6.10 -9.87 -19.88
CA LYS A 69 -5.64 -8.77 -20.72
C LYS A 69 -4.35 -8.19 -20.16
N VAL A 70 -3.34 -8.10 -21.01
CA VAL A 70 -2.13 -7.32 -20.76
C VAL A 70 -2.21 -6.06 -21.63
N LEU A 71 -2.01 -4.89 -21.04
CA LEU A 71 -2.28 -3.60 -21.71
C LEU A 71 -1.16 -3.09 -22.65
N GLY A 72 -0.13 -3.89 -22.93
CA GLY A 72 1.03 -3.44 -23.70
C GLY A 72 2.03 -2.67 -22.83
N GLU A 73 2.96 -1.91 -23.44
CA GLU A 73 3.91 -1.08 -22.72
C GLU A 73 3.23 -0.02 -21.83
N GLY A 74 3.79 0.20 -20.63
CA GLY A 74 3.32 1.24 -19.72
C GLY A 74 3.49 2.63 -20.33
N LEU A 75 2.40 3.39 -20.38
CA LEU A 75 2.41 4.78 -20.84
C LEU A 75 2.56 5.70 -19.63
N ASP A 76 3.54 6.62 -19.70
CA ASP A 76 3.59 7.73 -18.75
C ASP A 76 2.40 8.65 -19.00
N VAL A 77 1.52 8.76 -18.00
CA VAL A 77 0.34 9.63 -18.09
C VAL A 77 0.78 11.07 -17.79
N ALA A 78 0.72 11.94 -18.80
CA ALA A 78 1.19 13.33 -18.71
C ALA A 78 0.24 14.29 -17.98
N GLY A 79 -0.95 13.83 -17.57
CA GLY A 79 -1.89 14.63 -16.79
C GLY A 79 -1.51 14.67 -15.31
N GLU A 80 -1.81 15.78 -14.64
CA GLU A 80 -1.65 15.88 -13.20
C GLU A 80 -2.49 14.80 -12.49
N PRO A 81 -1.94 14.11 -11.47
CA PRO A 81 -2.70 13.14 -10.70
C PRO A 81 -3.86 13.82 -9.98
N VAL A 82 -4.97 13.11 -9.81
CA VAL A 82 -6.09 13.59 -9.00
C VAL A 82 -5.67 13.52 -7.52
N GLY A 83 -5.45 14.68 -6.92
CA GLY A 83 -5.16 14.83 -5.49
C GLY A 83 -4.27 16.04 -5.21
N SER A 84 -4.43 16.64 -4.04
CA SER A 84 -3.31 17.31 -3.37
C SER A 84 -2.59 16.24 -2.56
N ALA A 85 -1.26 16.29 -2.45
CA ALA A 85 -0.54 15.40 -1.54
C ALA A 85 -1.14 15.56 -0.14
N VAL A 86 -1.91 14.57 0.31
CA VAL A 86 -2.38 14.54 1.68
C VAL A 86 -1.18 14.13 2.52
N ASP A 87 -0.76 14.98 3.44
CA ASP A 87 0.24 14.61 4.43
C ASP A 87 -0.25 13.33 5.13
N ASP A 88 0.67 12.39 5.37
CA ASP A 88 0.37 11.17 6.13
C ASP A 88 -0.31 11.56 7.45
N VAL A 89 -1.56 11.14 7.63
CA VAL A 89 -2.21 11.23 8.94
C VAL A 89 -1.51 10.20 9.83
N ASP A 90 -0.67 10.69 10.74
CA ASP A 90 -0.05 9.87 11.77
C ASP A 90 -1.14 9.10 12.52
N ALA A 91 -1.16 7.78 12.37
CA ALA A 91 -2.08 6.89 13.08
C ALA A 91 -1.80 6.83 14.59
N GLY A 92 -0.79 7.56 15.09
CA GLY A 92 -0.49 7.72 16.50
C GLY A 92 -1.02 9.02 17.10
N GLY A 93 -2.28 9.03 17.56
CA GLY A 93 -2.70 10.09 18.48
C GLY A 93 -4.19 10.39 18.57
N LEU A 94 -4.98 9.50 19.17
CA LEU A 94 -6.18 9.95 19.86
C LEU A 94 -5.90 10.00 21.37
N PRO A 95 -5.81 11.19 21.99
CA PRO A 95 -5.79 11.30 23.44
C PRO A 95 -7.14 10.85 24.02
N GLY A 96 -7.06 10.09 25.11
CA GLY A 96 -8.21 9.50 25.80
C GLY A 96 -9.23 10.49 26.36
N GLY A 97 -10.41 9.95 26.64
CA GLY A 97 -11.57 10.61 27.24
C GLY A 97 -12.78 10.39 26.33
N VAL A 98 -13.78 9.58 26.67
CA VAL A 98 -14.67 9.82 27.82
C VAL A 98 -15.07 8.54 28.56
N ALA A 99 -15.33 8.74 29.84
CA ALA A 99 -15.63 7.76 30.87
C ALA A 99 -17.09 7.24 30.84
N ALA A 100 -17.24 6.06 31.44
CA ALA A 100 -18.35 5.58 32.25
C ALA A 100 -19.77 5.55 31.65
N PHE A 101 -20.23 4.35 31.31
CA PHE A 101 -21.64 4.00 31.44
C PHE A 101 -21.91 3.61 32.90
N LEU A 102 -22.64 4.46 33.64
CA LEU A 102 -23.35 4.03 34.83
C LEU A 102 -24.70 3.47 34.40
N ALA A 103 -25.00 2.29 34.96
CA ALA A 103 -26.30 1.64 34.88
C ALA A 103 -27.40 2.50 35.52
N GLY A 104 -28.59 2.42 34.93
CA GLY A 104 -29.87 2.84 35.46
C GLY A 104 -30.96 2.01 34.81
#